data_AF-A0A9Q4G7G0-F1
#
_entry.id   AF-A0A9Q4G7G0-F1
#
_cell.length_a   1.000
_cell.length_b   1.000
_cell.length_c   1.000
_cell.angle_alpha   90.00
_cell.angle_beta   90.00
_cell.angle_gamma   90.00
#
_symmetry.space_group_name_H-M   'P 1'
#
loop_
_entity.id
_entity.type
_entity.pdbx_description
1 polymer ?
#
loop_
_entity_poly.entity_id
_entity_poly.type
_entity_poly.pdbx_seq_one_letter_code
_entity_poly.pdbx_strand_id
1 'polypeptide(L)'
;MAKDAIYHEEAQRLFVIEGYSLDAIVVMLKEEVSRKTLFNWKTKYKWDEKRKNYLNSTKSLQEDLLEIAKTAIKEAKVNPTPHNIYAVTKAIGALKLLQGAGLPDGQDEAEEKDKKPKSISQETISFIEKEILGIK
;
A
#
# COMPACT_ATOMS: atom_id res chain seq x y z
N MET A 1 23.21 -24.87 -2.54
CA MET A 1 22.73 -24.67 -1.16
C MET A 1 22.12 -23.28 -0.93
N ALA A 2 22.75 -22.16 -1.31
CA ALA A 2 22.13 -20.83 -1.16
C ALA A 2 20.99 -20.55 -2.17
N LYS A 3 21.14 -20.96 -3.43
CA LYS A 3 20.11 -20.75 -4.47
C LYS A 3 18.80 -21.49 -4.15
N ASP A 4 18.90 -22.75 -3.71
CA ASP A 4 17.72 -23.57 -3.36
C ASP A 4 16.91 -22.97 -2.20
N ALA A 5 17.59 -22.31 -1.24
CA ALA A 5 16.94 -21.64 -0.12
C ALA A 5 16.17 -20.38 -0.57
N ILE A 6 16.76 -19.58 -1.46
CA ILE A 6 16.12 -18.37 -2.03
C ILE A 6 14.85 -18.76 -2.80
N TYR A 7 14.94 -19.76 -3.67
CA TYR A 7 13.77 -20.20 -4.44
C TYR A 7 12.70 -20.86 -3.57
N HIS A 8 13.10 -21.52 -2.48
CA HIS A 8 12.17 -22.07 -1.51
C HIS A 8 11.35 -20.98 -0.81
N GLU A 9 12.01 -19.92 -0.32
CA GLU A 9 11.33 -18.82 0.35
C GLU A 9 10.37 -18.07 -0.58
N GLU A 10 10.82 -17.76 -1.80
CA GLU A 10 9.98 -17.06 -2.78
C GLU A 10 8.79 -17.94 -3.22
N ALA A 11 9.01 -19.24 -3.47
CA ALA A 11 7.93 -20.16 -3.79
C ALA A 11 6.93 -20.30 -2.63
N GLN A 12 7.41 -20.33 -1.38
CA GLN A 12 6.55 -20.37 -0.21
C GLN A 12 5.72 -19.09 -0.11
N ARG A 13 6.30 -17.91 -0.35
CA ARG A 13 5.56 -16.63 -0.38
C ARG A 13 4.47 -16.65 -1.46
N LEU A 14 4.83 -16.99 -2.70
CA LEU A 14 3.89 -17.04 -3.83
C LEU A 14 2.73 -18.03 -3.57
N PHE A 15 3.01 -19.15 -2.90
CA PHE A 15 1.96 -20.11 -2.56
C PHE A 15 1.13 -19.66 -1.35
N VAL A 16 1.76 -19.31 -0.23
CA VAL A 16 1.05 -19.11 1.05
C VAL A 16 0.36 -17.75 1.11
N ILE A 17 1.03 -16.70 0.64
CA ILE A 17 0.58 -15.31 0.77
C ILE A 17 -0.19 -14.88 -0.48
N GLU A 18 0.41 -15.05 -1.66
CA GLU A 18 -0.18 -14.59 -2.93
C GLU A 18 -1.21 -15.58 -3.52
N GLY A 19 -1.27 -16.81 -2.98
CA GLY A 19 -2.32 -17.78 -3.31
C GLY A 19 -2.15 -18.53 -4.65
N TYR A 20 -1.03 -18.40 -5.35
CA TYR A 20 -0.81 -19.03 -6.65
C TYR A 20 -0.81 -20.57 -6.61
N SER A 21 -1.14 -21.19 -7.75
CA SER A 21 -1.00 -22.64 -7.93
C SER A 21 0.47 -23.02 -8.14
N LEU A 22 0.83 -24.29 -7.89
CA LEU A 22 2.19 -24.75 -8.15
C LEU A 22 2.58 -24.57 -9.62
N ASP A 23 1.65 -24.77 -10.56
CA ASP A 23 1.90 -24.61 -11.99
C ASP A 23 2.23 -23.17 -12.37
N ALA A 24 1.52 -22.20 -11.79
CA ALA A 24 1.83 -20.79 -11.97
C ALA A 24 3.21 -20.42 -11.38
N ILE A 25 3.56 -21.01 -10.22
CA ILE A 25 4.86 -20.78 -9.56
C ILE A 25 6.01 -21.33 -10.39
N VAL A 26 5.86 -22.49 -11.04
CA VAL A 26 6.90 -23.03 -11.94
C VAL A 26 7.21 -22.04 -13.07
N VAL A 27 6.17 -21.46 -13.68
CA VAL A 27 6.33 -20.46 -14.75
C VAL A 27 6.97 -19.17 -14.24
N MET A 28 6.55 -18.67 -13.08
CA MET A 28 7.10 -17.44 -12.49
C MET A 28 8.57 -17.58 -12.09
N LEU A 29 8.98 -18.78 -11.65
CA LEU A 29 10.37 -19.09 -11.33
C LEU A 29 11.20 -19.50 -12.56
N LYS A 30 10.68 -19.30 -13.79
CA LYS A 30 11.37 -19.60 -15.06
C LYS A 30 11.96 -21.01 -15.13
N GLU A 31 11.24 -22.00 -14.59
CA GLU A 31 11.68 -23.41 -14.55
C GLU A 31 12.98 -23.68 -13.77
N GLU A 32 13.48 -22.71 -12.99
CA GLU A 32 14.60 -22.91 -12.05
C GLU A 32 14.24 -23.96 -10.99
N VAL A 33 12.94 -24.14 -10.72
CA VAL A 33 12.40 -25.14 -9.80
C VAL A 33 11.37 -26.02 -10.50
N SER A 34 11.60 -27.33 -10.48
CA SER A 34 10.65 -28.30 -11.02
C SER A 34 9.36 -28.37 -10.18
N ARG A 35 8.23 -28.72 -10.83
CA ARG A 35 6.95 -28.99 -10.15
C ARG A 35 7.08 -30.03 -9.03
N LYS A 36 7.91 -31.06 -9.23
CA LYS A 36 8.18 -32.11 -8.24
C LYS A 36 8.86 -31.54 -7.00
N THR A 37 9.83 -30.63 -7.19
CA THR A 37 10.52 -29.95 -6.09
C THR A 37 9.55 -29.08 -5.29
N LEU A 38 8.70 -28.29 -5.96
CA LEU A 38 7.67 -27.50 -5.29
C LEU A 38 6.68 -28.36 -4.51
N PHE A 39 6.26 -29.50 -5.08
CA PHE A 39 5.38 -30.44 -4.39
C PHE A 39 6.04 -31.05 -3.14
N ASN A 40 7.32 -31.40 -3.23
CA ASN A 40 8.10 -31.88 -2.08
C ASN A 40 8.22 -30.81 -0.99
N TRP A 41 8.42 -29.54 -1.34
CA TRP A 41 8.45 -28.45 -0.37
C TRP A 41 7.08 -28.19 0.27
N LYS A 42 6.03 -28.16 -0.56
CA LYS A 42 4.63 -27.99 -0.11
C LYS A 42 4.26 -29.01 0.97
N THR A 43 4.61 -30.27 0.73
CA THR A 43 4.33 -31.39 1.65
C THR A 43 5.26 -31.35 2.88
N LYS A 44 6.57 -31.21 2.69
CA LYS A 44 7.56 -31.17 3.79
C LYS A 44 7.31 -30.03 4.78
N TYR A 45 6.96 -28.85 4.28
CA TYR A 45 6.79 -27.63 5.09
C TYR A 45 5.33 -27.24 5.31
N LYS A 46 4.39 -28.14 4.99
CA LYS A 46 2.94 -28.00 5.23
C LYS A 46 2.37 -26.66 4.72
N TRP A 47 2.68 -26.30 3.49
CA TRP A 47 2.28 -24.99 2.95
C TRP A 47 0.76 -24.80 2.89
N ASP A 48 -0.02 -25.86 2.70
CA ASP A 48 -1.49 -25.78 2.74
C ASP A 48 -2.01 -25.31 4.11
N GLU A 49 -1.44 -25.84 5.19
CA GLU A 49 -1.78 -25.44 6.56
C GLU A 49 -1.36 -23.99 6.82
N LYS A 50 -0.16 -23.60 6.37
CA LYS A 50 0.31 -22.21 6.45
C LYS A 50 -0.61 -21.25 5.69
N ARG A 51 -1.05 -21.63 4.47
CA ARG A 51 -1.99 -20.84 3.67
C ARG A 51 -3.33 -20.69 4.38
N LYS A 52 -3.87 -21.78 4.94
CA LYS A 52 -5.11 -21.73 5.72
C LYS A 52 -4.98 -20.81 6.92
N ASN A 53 -3.89 -20.92 7.67
CA ASN A 53 -3.63 -20.06 8.83
C ASN A 53 -3.47 -18.59 8.42
N TYR A 54 -2.77 -18.31 7.33
CA TYR A 54 -2.63 -16.96 6.79
C TYR A 54 -3.99 -16.35 6.37
N LEU A 55 -4.83 -17.12 5.69
CA LEU A 55 -6.18 -16.68 5.32
C LEU A 55 -7.07 -16.44 6.55
N ASN A 56 -6.93 -17.26 7.58
CA ASN A 56 -7.67 -17.08 8.83
C ASN A 56 -7.16 -15.86 9.61
N SER A 57 -5.85 -15.64 9.69
CA SER A 57 -5.28 -14.49 10.40
C SER A 57 -5.58 -13.17 9.68
N THR A 58 -5.55 -13.16 8.35
CA THR A 58 -5.91 -11.97 7.56
C THR A 58 -7.40 -11.64 7.68
N LYS A 59 -8.28 -12.64 7.71
CA LYS A 59 -9.71 -12.44 8.04
C LYS A 59 -9.89 -11.84 9.44
N SER A 60 -9.23 -12.40 10.45
CA SER A 60 -9.26 -11.86 11.82
C SER A 60 -8.81 -10.39 11.86
N LEU A 61 -7.72 -10.05 11.16
CA LEU A 61 -7.22 -8.67 11.11
C LEU A 61 -8.23 -7.71 10.44
N GLN A 62 -8.88 -8.15 9.36
CA GLN A 62 -9.91 -7.35 8.68
C GLN A 62 -11.14 -7.14 9.59
N GLU A 63 -11.54 -8.17 10.34
CA GLU A 63 -12.62 -8.11 11.32
C GLU A 63 -12.28 -7.14 12.46
N ASP A 64 -11.08 -7.24 13.02
CA ASP A 64 -10.60 -6.36 14.09
C ASP A 64 -10.56 -4.89 13.63
N LEU A 65 -10.02 -4.62 12.43
CA LEU A 65 -10.01 -3.26 11.88
C LEU A 65 -11.43 -2.71 11.63
N LEU A 66 -12.35 -3.57 11.19
CA LEU A 66 -13.74 -3.18 10.99
C LEU A 66 -14.39 -2.80 12.33
N GLU A 67 -14.11 -3.53 13.40
CA GLU A 67 -14.59 -3.22 14.74
C GLU A 67 -14.01 -1.90 15.27
N ILE A 68 -12.71 -1.66 15.07
CA ILE A 68 -12.07 -0.39 15.39
C ILE A 68 -12.73 0.76 14.63
N ALA A 69 -12.95 0.61 13.32
CA ALA A 69 -13.60 1.64 12.51
C ALA A 69 -15.04 1.92 12.97
N LYS A 70 -15.82 0.87 13.29
CA LYS A 70 -17.17 1.03 13.84
C LYS A 70 -17.16 1.79 15.16
N THR A 71 -16.20 1.48 16.04
CA THR A 71 -16.06 2.14 17.34
C THR A 71 -15.71 3.61 17.17
N ALA A 72 -14.72 3.92 16.34
CA ALA A 72 -14.34 5.30 16.03
C ALA A 72 -15.51 6.10 15.42
N ILE A 73 -16.28 5.50 14.51
CA ILE A 73 -17.46 6.15 13.91
C ILE A 73 -18.54 6.41 14.97
N LYS A 74 -18.76 5.47 15.89
CA LYS A 74 -19.74 5.63 16.97
C LYS A 74 -19.35 6.77 17.90
N GLU A 75 -18.08 6.86 18.28
CA GLU A 75 -17.56 7.95 19.11
C GLU A 75 -17.64 9.30 18.42
N ALA A 76 -17.27 9.38 17.13
CA ALA A 76 -17.36 10.61 16.35
C ALA A 76 -18.81 11.07 16.15
N LYS A 77 -19.78 10.15 16.07
CA LYS A 77 -21.21 10.48 15.99
C LYS A 77 -21.74 11.11 17.28
N VAL A 78 -21.24 10.67 18.44
CA VAL A 78 -21.65 11.22 19.74
C VAL A 78 -20.93 12.54 20.01
N ASN A 79 -19.63 12.61 19.71
CA ASN A 79 -18.77 13.77 19.94
C ASN A 79 -17.89 14.02 18.71
N PRO A 80 -18.30 14.87 17.76
CA PRO A 80 -17.56 15.13 16.54
C PRO A 80 -16.39 16.11 16.79
N THR A 81 -15.42 15.68 17.60
CA THR A 81 -14.17 16.43 17.79
C THR A 81 -13.22 16.18 16.61
N PRO A 82 -12.32 17.13 16.29
CA PRO A 82 -11.30 16.92 15.25
C PRO A 82 -10.48 15.64 15.47
N HIS A 83 -10.21 15.28 16.73
CA HIS A 83 -9.53 14.04 17.09
C HIS A 83 -10.32 12.79 16.71
N ASN A 84 -11.63 12.74 17.03
CA ASN A 84 -12.47 11.58 16.74
C ASN A 84 -12.72 11.43 15.24
N ILE A 85 -12.88 12.55 14.51
CA ILE A 85 -12.99 12.53 13.05
C ILE A 85 -11.68 12.02 12.44
N TYR A 86 -10.52 12.46 12.94
CA TYR A 86 -9.22 11.97 12.50
C TYR A 86 -9.08 10.45 12.72
N ALA A 87 -9.47 9.94 13.89
CA ALA A 87 -9.46 8.50 14.18
C ALA A 87 -10.32 7.71 13.18
N VAL A 88 -11.50 8.21 12.82
CA VAL A 88 -12.36 7.61 11.77
C VAL A 88 -11.66 7.60 10.42
N THR A 89 -11.06 8.71 10.00
CA THR A 89 -10.37 8.78 8.69
C THR A 89 -9.21 7.78 8.60
N LYS A 90 -8.44 7.61 9.68
CA LYS A 90 -7.35 6.65 9.74
C LYS A 90 -7.84 5.21 9.75
N ALA A 91 -8.89 4.89 10.50
CA ALA A 91 -9.47 3.55 10.53
C ALA A 91 -10.05 3.16 9.16
N ILE A 92 -10.76 4.06 8.50
CA ILE A 92 -11.29 3.85 7.13
C ILE A 92 -10.15 3.73 6.11
N GLY A 93 -9.09 4.56 6.23
CA GLY A 93 -7.92 4.48 5.36
C GLY A 93 -7.20 3.12 5.47
N ALA A 94 -7.01 2.63 6.69
CA ALA A 94 -6.39 1.33 6.93
C ALA A 94 -7.24 0.15 6.39
N LEU A 95 -8.58 0.25 6.46
CA LEU A 95 -9.49 -0.72 5.83
C LEU A 95 -9.38 -0.72 4.30
N LYS A 96 -9.25 0.45 3.66
CA LYS A 96 -9.07 0.56 2.21
C LYS A 96 -7.78 -0.10 1.74
N LEU A 97 -6.67 0.11 2.46
CA LEU A 97 -5.38 -0.51 2.17
C LEU A 97 -5.45 -2.04 2.22
N LEU A 98 -6.23 -2.61 3.15
CA LEU A 98 -6.41 -4.06 3.28
C LEU A 98 -7.32 -4.68 2.21
N GLN A 99 -8.26 -3.92 1.65
CA GLN A 99 -9.16 -4.41 0.59
C GLN A 99 -8.51 -4.38 -0.81
N GLY A 100 -7.26 -3.92 -0.93
CA GLY A 100 -6.57 -3.82 -2.23
C GLY A 100 -7.23 -2.82 -3.19
N ALA A 101 -8.19 -2.03 -2.71
CA ALA A 101 -8.67 -0.87 -3.43
C ALA A 101 -7.55 0.16 -3.37
N GLY A 102 -6.89 0.37 -4.51
CA GLY A 102 -5.97 1.48 -4.71
C GLY A 102 -6.58 2.72 -4.05
N LEU A 103 -5.74 3.44 -3.32
CA LEU A 103 -6.14 4.74 -2.82
C LEU A 103 -6.82 5.48 -3.99
N PRO A 104 -8.04 6.03 -3.87
CA PRO A 104 -8.19 7.34 -4.48
C PRO A 104 -7.09 8.13 -3.78
N ASP A 105 -6.02 8.38 -4.54
CA ASP A 105 -4.91 9.18 -4.08
C ASP A 105 -5.49 10.28 -3.23
N GLY A 106 -4.98 10.39 -2.01
CA GLY A 106 -4.95 11.70 -1.38
C GLY A 106 -4.11 12.60 -2.29
N GLN A 107 -4.70 13.08 -3.39
CA GLN A 107 -4.61 14.50 -3.72
C GLN A 107 -5.28 15.14 -2.49
N ASP A 108 -4.54 15.45 -1.43
CA ASP A 108 -3.78 16.70 -1.37
C ASP A 108 -2.46 16.63 -0.58
N GLU A 109 -1.71 15.53 -0.60
CA GLU A 109 -0.36 15.55 0.01
C GLU A 109 0.68 14.78 -0.83
N ALA A 110 0.96 15.26 -2.05
CA ALA A 110 2.31 15.34 -2.65
C ALA A 110 2.27 15.66 -4.16
N GLU A 111 2.15 16.93 -4.53
CA GLU A 111 2.78 17.45 -5.76
C GLU A 111 3.30 18.88 -5.55
N GLU A 112 4.32 19.06 -4.72
CA GLU A 112 5.33 20.11 -4.95
C GLU A 112 6.58 19.46 -5.54
N LYS A 113 6.43 18.96 -6.77
CA LYS A 113 7.54 18.85 -7.70
C LYS A 113 7.93 20.27 -8.09
N ASP A 114 9.20 20.62 -7.84
CA ASP A 114 9.99 21.64 -8.56
C ASP A 114 9.21 22.67 -9.38
N LYS A 115 8.50 23.58 -8.73
CA LYS A 115 8.15 24.86 -9.35
C LYS A 115 9.27 25.81 -8.98
N LYS A 116 10.25 25.94 -9.89
CA LYS A 116 11.10 27.14 -9.95
C LYS A 116 10.21 28.35 -9.65
N PRO A 117 10.61 29.29 -8.77
CA PRO A 117 9.77 30.44 -8.47
C PRO A 117 9.44 31.11 -9.80
N LYS A 118 8.14 31.33 -10.07
CA LYS A 118 7.71 32.11 -11.23
C LYS A 118 8.41 33.47 -11.09
N SER A 119 9.47 33.66 -11.87
CA SER A 119 10.12 34.96 -12.01
C SER A 119 9.03 35.95 -12.38
N ILE A 120 9.00 37.08 -11.69
CA ILE A 120 8.08 38.18 -11.98
C ILE A 120 8.17 38.50 -13.48
N SER A 121 7.04 38.68 -14.16
CA SER A 121 7.03 38.95 -15.60
C SER A 121 7.81 40.24 -15.89
N GLN A 122 8.56 40.24 -16.99
CA GLN A 122 9.35 41.40 -17.42
C GLN A 122 8.51 42.68 -17.56
N GLU A 123 7.23 42.53 -17.88
CA GLU A 123 6.27 43.64 -17.95
C GLU A 123 6.03 44.27 -16.57
N THR A 124 5.94 43.45 -15.52
CA THR A 124 5.75 43.95 -14.14
C THR A 124 7.01 44.65 -13.65
N ILE A 125 8.20 44.16 -14.01
CA ILE A 125 9.47 44.82 -13.69
C ILE A 125 9.57 46.17 -14.41
N SER A 126 9.26 46.19 -15.71
CA SER A 126 9.28 47.42 -16.53
C SER A 126 8.30 48.48 -16.02
N PHE A 127 7.14 48.03 -15.51
CA PHE A 127 6.17 48.92 -14.87
C PHE A 127 6.72 49.53 -13.57
N ILE A 128 7.33 48.71 -12.70
CA ILE A 128 7.91 49.20 -11.44
C ILE A 128 9.07 50.17 -11.71
N GLU A 129 9.94 49.87 -12.68
CA GLU A 129 11.08 50.73 -13.02
C GLU A 129 10.64 52.11 -13.54
N LYS A 130 9.59 52.15 -14.37
CA LYS A 130 9.08 53.40 -14.96
C LYS A 130 8.21 54.22 -14.01
N GLU A 131 7.26 53.60 -13.33
CA GLU A 131 6.26 54.33 -12.52
C GLU A 131 6.70 54.56 -11.08
N ILE A 132 7.47 53.64 -10.49
CA ILE A 132 7.85 53.74 -9.08
C ILE A 132 9.28 54.29 -8.93
N LEU A 133 10.21 53.85 -9.78
CA LEU A 133 11.62 54.23 -9.67
C LEU A 133 12.03 55.38 -10.60
N GLY A 134 11.20 55.74 -11.59
CA GLY A 134 11.45 56.85 -12.52
C GLY A 134 12.67 56.65 -13.42
N ILE A 135 13.14 55.42 -13.58
CA ILE A 135 14.26 55.06 -14.45
C ILE A 135 13.67 54.76 -15.83
N LYS A 136 14.22 55.38 -16.87
CA LYS A 136 13.67 55.34 -18.23
C LYS A 136 14.28 54.23 -19.08
#